data_AF-A0A2Z5ZEN4-F1
#
_entry.id   AF-A0A2Z5ZEN4-F1
#
_cell.length_a   1.000
_cell.length_b   1.000
_cell.length_c   1.000
_cell.angle_alpha   90.00
_cell.angle_beta   90.00
_cell.angle_gamma   90.00
#
_symmetry.space_group_name_H-M   'P 1'
#
loop_
_entity.id
_entity.type
_entity.pdbx_description
1 polymer ?
#
loop_
_entity_poly.entity_id
_entity_poly.type
_entity_poly.pdbx_seq_one_letter_code
_entity_poly.pdbx_strand_id
1 'polypeptide(L)' 'MGRTLAAEANMDLLGGISWTKGCYMGQEITARMHYRTLLKRRLVPVASTAPLPPPAPLLP' A
#
# COMPACT_ATOMS: atom_id res chain seq x y z
N MET A 1 -11.05 5.09 -8.53
CA MET A 1 -10.66 4.13 -7.48
C MET A 1 -9.33 3.48 -7.84
N GLY A 2 -8.46 3.15 -6.88
CA GLY A 2 -7.39 2.16 -7.09
C GLY A 2 -6.11 2.65 -7.77
N ARG A 3 -5.32 3.50 -7.09
CA ARG A 3 -3.91 3.76 -7.49
C ARG A 3 -2.89 2.97 -6.66
N THR A 4 -3.29 2.47 -5.49
CA THR A 4 -2.41 1.83 -4.50
C THR A 4 -3.10 0.61 -3.91
N LEU A 5 -2.39 -0.51 -3.82
CA LEU A 5 -2.87 -1.73 -3.18
C LEU A 5 -2.70 -1.68 -1.65
N ALA A 6 -3.48 -2.49 -0.93
CA ALA A 6 -3.39 -2.63 0.52
C ALA A 6 -1.97 -2.98 0.99
N ALA A 7 -1.33 -3.93 0.32
CA ALA A 7 0.05 -4.33 0.61
C ALA A 7 1.07 -3.23 0.28
N GLU A 8 0.84 -2.41 -0.76
CA GLU A 8 1.72 -1.26 -1.10
C GLU A 8 1.64 -0.14 -0.06
N ALA A 9 0.49 -0.01 0.61
CA ALA A 9 0.28 0.91 1.71
C ALA A 9 0.79 0.39 3.07
N ASN A 10 1.56 -0.71 3.10
CA ASN A 10 2.05 -1.37 4.32
C ASN A 10 0.96 -1.88 5.27
N MET A 11 -0.28 -2.10 4.79
CA MET A 11 -1.34 -2.63 5.64
C MET A 11 -1.08 -4.07 6.08
N ASP A 12 -0.23 -4.81 5.37
CA ASP A 12 0.28 -6.12 5.81
C ASP A 12 1.14 -6.00 7.07
N LEU A 13 2.01 -5.00 7.12
CA LEU A 13 2.93 -4.76 8.25
C LEU A 13 2.22 -4.13 9.45
N LEU A 14 1.19 -3.32 9.20
CA LEU A 14 0.41 -2.64 10.23
C LEU A 14 -0.74 -3.50 10.81
N GLY A 15 -0.85 -4.77 10.41
CA GLY A 15 -1.92 -5.67 10.86
C GLY A 15 -3.31 -5.34 10.30
N GLY A 16 -3.39 -4.52 9.24
CA GLY A 16 -4.62 -4.18 8.54
C GLY A 16 -5.13 -5.27 7.58
N ILE A 17 -4.37 -6.35 7.40
CA ILE A 17 -4.74 -7.50 6.55
C ILE A 17 -4.74 -8.75 7.41
N SER A 18 -5.87 -9.44 7.46
CA SER A 18 -5.96 -10.78 8.04
C SER A 18 -5.91 -11.82 6.92
N TRP A 19 -5.03 -12.81 7.10
CA TRP A 19 -4.82 -13.93 6.18
C TRP A 19 -5.74 -15.13 6.48
N THR A 20 -6.44 -15.11 7.62
CA THR A 20 -7.30 -16.19 8.09
C THR A 20 -8.78 -15.83 8.12
N LYS A 21 -9.14 -14.58 7.80
CA LYS A 21 -10.54 -14.15 7.69
C LYS A 21 -11.18 -14.59 6.37
N GLY A 22 -12.52 -14.46 6.30
CA GLY A 22 -13.29 -14.70 5.08
C GLY A 22 -13.00 -13.69 3.95
N CYS A 23 -13.75 -13.83 2.84
CA CYS A 23 -13.53 -13.04 1.64
C CYS A 23 -13.79 -11.55 1.85
N TYR A 24 -12.94 -10.69 1.27
CA TYR A 24 -13.16 -9.26 1.18
C TYR A 24 -12.76 -8.72 -0.21
N MET A 25 -13.30 -7.56 -0.58
CA MET A 25 -13.03 -6.93 -1.87
C MET A 25 -11.54 -6.67 -2.09
N GLY A 26 -10.99 -7.20 -3.20
CA GLY A 26 -9.57 -7.05 -3.54
C GLY A 26 -8.63 -8.03 -2.82
N GLN A 27 -9.15 -9.01 -2.09
CA GLN A 27 -8.34 -10.03 -1.41
C GLN A 27 -7.49 -10.84 -2.39
N GLU A 28 -8.02 -11.26 -3.54
CA GLU A 28 -7.28 -12.10 -4.49
C GLU A 28 -5.99 -11.43 -4.97
N ILE A 29 -6.05 -10.15 -5.29
CA ILE A 29 -4.88 -9.37 -5.72
C ILE A 29 -3.90 -9.24 -4.55
N THR A 30 -4.41 -8.92 -3.36
CA THR A 30 -3.60 -8.78 -2.15
C THR A 30 -2.88 -10.08 -1.79
N ALA A 31 -3.57 -11.22 -1.85
CA ALA A 31 -3.02 -12.54 -1.57
C ALA A 31 -2.01 -12.98 -2.65
N ARG A 32 -2.26 -12.66 -3.94
CA ARG A 32 -1.29 -12.91 -5.02
C ARG A 32 0.03 -12.18 -4.78
N MET A 33 -0.02 -10.93 -4.32
CA MET A 33 1.17 -10.14 -3.96
C MET A 33 1.87 -10.62 -2.68
N HIS A 34 1.19 -11.39 -1.82
CA HIS A 34 1.82 -11.97 -0.64
C HIS A 34 2.48 -13.33 -0.95
N TYR A 35 1.78 -14.21 -1.68
CA TYR A 35 2.22 -15.60 -1.88
C TYR A 35 2.95 -15.88 -3.18
N ARG A 36 2.73 -15.09 -4.24
CA ARG A 36 3.21 -15.43 -5.60
C ARG A 36 4.05 -14.36 -6.27
N THR A 37 3.90 -13.10 -5.88
CA THR A 37 4.52 -11.98 -6.60
C THR A 37 5.20 -11.06 -5.61
N LEU A 38 6.43 -10.65 -5.91
CA LEU A 38 7.13 -9.68 -5.08
C LEU A 38 6.46 -8.29 -5.19
N LEU A 39 6.20 -7.66 -4.06
CA LEU A 39 5.66 -6.31 -4.02
C LEU A 39 6.71 -5.29 -4.49
N LYS A 40 6.47 -4.64 -5.63
CA LYS A 40 7.45 -3.74 -6.28
C LYS A 40 7.50 -2.32 -5.70
N ARG A 41 6.45 -1.89 -4.98
CA ARG A 41 6.31 -0.55 -4.42
C ARG A 41 5.82 -0.66 -2.99
N ARG A 42 6.38 0.15 -2.09
CA ARG A 42 5.93 0.30 -0.70
C ARG A 42 5.99 1.76 -0.29
N LEU A 43 5.15 2.15 0.66
CA LEU A 43 5.33 3.40 1.39
C LEU A 43 6.61 3.33 2.22
N VAL A 44 7.46 4.35 2.11
CA VAL A 44 8.73 4.46 2.83
C VAL A 44 8.78 5.84 3.49
N PRO A 45 9.17 5.94 4.77
CA PRO A 45 9.37 7.22 5.41
C PRO A 45 10.52 7.98 4.74
N VAL A 46 10.31 9.26 4.44
CA VAL A 46 11.32 10.16 3.90
C VAL A 46 11.55 11.29 4.89
N ALA A 47 12.81 11.58 5.19
CA ALA A 47 13.22 12.71 6.01
C ALA A 47 14.10 13.65 5.18
N SER A 48 13.93 14.95 5.36
CA SER A 48 14.70 16.00 4.69
C SER A 48 15.08 17.08 5.69
N THR A 49 16.33 17.55 5.62
CA THR A 49 16.81 18.72 6.37
C THR A 49 16.46 20.04 5.68
N ALA A 50 16.16 20.00 4.39
CA ALA A 50 15.65 21.13 3.62
C ALA A 50 14.11 21.11 3.53
N PRO A 51 13.45 22.26 3.33
CA PRO A 51 12.01 22.31 3.11
C PRO A 51 11.58 21.39 1.97
N LEU A 52 10.59 20.54 2.23
CA LEU A 52 9.99 19.70 1.19
C LEU A 52 9.19 20.57 0.21
N PRO A 53 9.15 20.20 -1.08
CA PRO A 53 8.29 20.89 -2.03
C PRO A 53 6.83 20.81 -1.57
N PRO A 54 6.02 21.85 -1.84
CA PRO A 54 4.61 21.82 -1.51
C PRO A 54 3.93 20.63 -2.23
N PRO A 55 2.93 19.99 -1.60
CA PRO A 55 2.18 18.92 -2.24
C PRO A 55 1.61 19.42 -3.58
N ALA A 56 1.69 18.58 -4.61
CA ALA A 56 1.11 18.89 -5.90
C ALA A 56 -0.40 19.19 -5.73
N PRO A 57 -0.96 20.19 -6.44
CA PRO A 57 -2.38 20.50 -6.35
C PRO A 57 -3.21 19.24 -6.65
N LEU A 58 -4.24 19.01 -5.84
CA LEU A 58 -5.18 17.91 -6.05
C LEU A 58 -5.92 18.17 -7.38
N LEU A 59 -5.42 17.57 -8.46
CA LEU A 59 -6.13 17.53 -9.73
C LEU A 59 -7.44 16.74 -9.53
N PRO A 60 -8.61 17.31 -9.91
CA PRO A 60 -9.89 16.62 -9.84
C PRO A 60 -9.92 15.37 -10.74
#